data_AF-A0A9D0XQR9-F1
#
_entry.id   AF-A0A9D0XQR9-F1
#
_cell.length_a   1.000
_cell.length_b   1.000
_cell.length_c   1.000
_cell.angle_alpha   90.00
_cell.angle_beta   90.00
_cell.angle_gamma   90.00
#
_symmetry.space_group_name_H-M   'P 1'
#
loop_
_entity.id
_entity.type
_entity.pdbx_description
1 polymer ?
#
loop_
_entity_poly.entity_id
_entity_poly.type
_entity_poly.pdbx_seq_one_letter_code
_entity_poly.pdbx_strand_id
1 'polypeptide(L)'
;MDDVLTPPIEDGRVEAFSHLRFRYPFRRYQQMILEVAERQKENKYHIVAPPGSGKTIVGLELIRRFGRPAVVFAPTTTIQRQWQERVRMFLDPAEANGWLE
;
A
#
# COMPACT_ATOMS: atom_id res chain seq x y z
N MET A 1 1.12 28.55 7.80
CA MET A 1 -0.23 27.99 7.90
C MET A 1 -0.16 26.69 7.13
N ASP A 2 0.01 25.63 7.90
CA ASP A 2 0.12 24.20 7.57
C ASP A 2 1.20 23.82 6.56
N ASP A 3 2.41 23.70 7.13
CA ASP A 3 3.49 22.83 6.66
C ASP A 3 2.90 21.42 6.45
N VAL A 4 2.62 21.08 5.19
CA VAL A 4 2.17 19.75 4.79
C VAL A 4 3.23 18.77 5.25
N LEU A 5 2.86 17.94 6.25
CA LEU A 5 3.60 16.83 6.82
C LEU A 5 4.17 15.92 5.72
N THR A 6 5.26 16.36 5.10
CA THR A 6 6.02 15.56 4.16
C THR A 6 6.98 14.78 5.06
N PRO A 7 6.75 13.48 5.27
CA PRO A 7 7.61 12.70 6.14
C PRO A 7 9.06 12.83 5.65
N PRO A 8 10.04 12.90 6.56
CA PRO A 8 11.44 12.94 6.18
C PRO A 8 11.76 11.75 5.29
N ILE A 9 12.40 12.02 4.15
CA ILE A 9 12.89 10.97 3.24
C ILE A 9 14.30 10.63 3.70
N GLU A 10 14.45 9.57 4.49
CA GLU A 10 15.76 8.98 4.78
C GLU A 10 16.02 7.82 3.79
N ASP A 11 17.16 7.85 3.09
CA ASP A 11 17.59 6.80 2.14
C ASP A 11 16.57 6.47 1.02
N GLY A 12 15.82 7.48 0.56
CA GLY A 12 14.78 7.30 -0.45
C GLY A 12 13.55 6.52 0.04
N ARG A 13 13.49 6.20 1.34
CA ARG A 13 12.34 5.61 2.00
C ARG A 13 11.46 6.68 2.64
N VAL A 14 10.16 6.47 2.57
CA VAL A 14 9.15 7.35 3.14
C VAL A 14 8.76 6.81 4.50
N GLU A 15 9.16 7.50 5.56
CA GLU A 15 8.86 7.10 6.94
C GLU A 15 7.35 6.95 7.19
N ALA A 16 6.48 7.71 6.51
CA ALA A 16 5.03 7.56 6.64
C ALA A 16 4.50 6.16 6.29
N PHE A 17 5.22 5.36 5.48
CA PHE A 17 4.79 3.99 5.20
C PHE A 17 5.04 3.04 6.36
N SER A 18 5.93 3.37 7.30
CA SER A 18 6.19 2.53 8.48
C SER A 18 4.95 2.42 9.38
N HIS A 19 4.09 3.44 9.39
CA HIS A 19 2.84 3.47 10.16
C HIS A 19 1.70 2.70 9.48
N LEU A 20 1.79 2.42 8.18
CA LEU A 20 0.80 1.62 7.48
C LEU A 20 0.94 0.16 7.91
N ARG A 21 -0.11 -0.45 8.46
CA ARG A 21 -0.10 -1.89 8.78
C ARG A 21 -1.41 -2.53 8.39
N PHE A 22 -1.36 -3.50 7.48
CA PHE A 22 -2.55 -4.27 7.16
C PHE A 22 -3.04 -5.01 8.41
N ARG A 23 -4.31 -4.80 8.77
CA ARG A 23 -4.87 -5.25 10.06
C ARG A 23 -5.35 -6.69 10.06
N TYR A 24 -5.39 -7.36 8.92
CA TYR A 24 -5.92 -8.71 8.77
C TYR A 24 -4.83 -9.69 8.33
N PRO A 25 -4.97 -10.99 8.59
CA PRO A 25 -4.03 -11.98 8.07
C PRO A 25 -4.09 -12.04 6.54
N PHE A 26 -2.92 -12.22 5.94
CA PHE A 26 -2.81 -12.50 4.51
C PHE A 26 -3.21 -13.96 4.23
N ARG A 27 -3.90 -14.18 3.12
CA ARG A 27 -4.17 -15.54 2.62
C ARG A 27 -2.87 -16.17 2.09
N ARG A 28 -2.79 -17.51 2.06
CA ARG A 28 -1.60 -18.25 1.62
C ARG A 28 -1.00 -17.75 0.30
N TYR A 29 -1.82 -17.52 -0.73
CA TYR A 29 -1.31 -17.02 -2.02
C TYR A 29 -0.77 -15.58 -1.94
N GLN A 30 -1.34 -14.74 -1.08
CA GLN A 30 -0.85 -13.36 -0.88
C GLN A 30 0.51 -13.40 -0.20
N GLN A 31 0.68 -14.26 0.81
CA GLN A 31 1.97 -14.49 1.46
C GLN A 31 3.03 -14.95 0.45
N MET A 32 2.70 -15.91 -0.41
CA MET A 32 3.60 -16.40 -1.46
C MET A 32 4.06 -15.27 -2.40
N ILE A 33 3.14 -14.38 -2.83
CA ILE A 33 3.48 -13.25 -3.69
C ILE A 33 4.46 -12.30 -2.97
N LEU A 34 4.18 -12.00 -1.70
CA LEU A 34 4.99 -11.09 -0.88
C LEU A 34 6.39 -11.67 -0.59
N GLU A 35 6.50 -12.98 -0.38
CA GLU A 35 7.77 -13.69 -0.21
C GLU A 35 8.62 -13.67 -1.48
N VAL A 36 7.99 -13.86 -2.65
CA VAL A 36 8.70 -13.79 -3.94
C VAL A 36 9.28 -12.39 -4.16
N ALA A 37 8.49 -11.34 -3.89
CA ALA A 37 8.95 -9.97 -4.03
C ALA A 37 10.13 -9.62 -3.10
N GLU A 38 10.11 -10.14 -1.87
CA GLU A 38 11.21 -9.96 -0.91
C GLU A 38 12.49 -10.66 -1.36
N ARG A 39 12.37 -11.88 -1.90
CA ARG A 39 13.52 -12.70 -2.28
C ARG A 39 14.21 -12.23 -3.55
N GLN A 40 13.44 -11.84 -4.57
CA GLN A 40 14.00 -11.57 -5.90
C GLN A 40 14.58 -10.16 -6.02
N LYS A 41 14.07 -9.18 -5.25
CA LYS A 41 14.51 -7.77 -5.28
C LYS A 41 14.67 -7.21 -6.70
N GLU A 42 13.86 -7.70 -7.63
CA GLU A 42 13.83 -7.24 -9.01
C GLU A 42 13.15 -5.88 -9.13
N ASN A 43 13.43 -5.18 -10.23
CA ASN A 43 12.84 -3.87 -10.53
C ASN A 43 11.43 -3.97 -11.12
N LYS A 44 10.97 -5.17 -11.52
CA LYS A 44 9.69 -5.35 -12.20
C LYS A 44 9.02 -6.66 -11.80
N TYR A 45 7.74 -6.59 -11.44
CA TYR A 45 6.91 -7.74 -11.10
C TYR A 45 5.65 -7.76 -11.95
N HIS A 46 5.21 -8.95 -12.34
CA HIS A 46 3.90 -9.15 -12.97
C HIS A 46 3.10 -10.15 -12.14
N ILE A 47 2.00 -9.67 -11.55
CA ILE A 47 1.16 -10.45 -10.63
C ILE A 47 -0.20 -10.65 -11.28
N VAL A 48 -0.57 -11.91 -11.53
CA VAL A 48 -1.90 -12.28 -12.04
C VAL A 48 -2.71 -12.87 -10.89
N ALA A 49 -3.89 -12.31 -10.65
CA ALA A 49 -4.79 -12.81 -9.61
C ALA A 49 -6.27 -12.56 -9.97
N PRO A 50 -7.18 -13.49 -9.62
CA PRO A 50 -8.58 -13.42 -10.00
C PRO A 50 -9.31 -12.22 -9.36
N PRO A 51 -10.47 -11.78 -9.87
CA PRO A 51 -11.33 -10.81 -9.17
C PRO A 51 -11.58 -11.23 -7.72
N GLY A 52 -11.66 -10.27 -6.79
CA GLY A 52 -11.90 -10.57 -5.36
C GLY A 52 -10.70 -11.11 -4.57
N SER A 53 -9.57 -11.44 -5.21
CA SER A 53 -8.36 -11.95 -4.54
C SER A 53 -7.58 -10.93 -3.69
N GLY A 54 -8.07 -9.69 -3.56
CA GLY A 54 -7.38 -8.67 -2.76
C GLY A 54 -6.09 -8.14 -3.40
N LYS A 55 -6.02 -8.06 -4.74
CA LYS A 55 -4.88 -7.49 -5.49
C LYS A 55 -4.43 -6.13 -4.96
N THR A 56 -5.38 -5.27 -4.61
CA THR A 56 -5.13 -3.95 -4.04
C THR A 56 -4.40 -4.03 -2.70
N ILE A 57 -4.78 -4.97 -1.84
CA ILE A 57 -4.14 -5.16 -0.52
C ILE A 57 -2.70 -5.63 -0.71
N VAL A 58 -2.46 -6.58 -1.63
CA VAL A 58 -1.10 -7.03 -1.96
C VAL A 58 -0.28 -5.88 -2.53
N GLY A 59 -0.83 -5.08 -3.45
CA GLY A 59 -0.15 -3.91 -4.02
C GLY A 59 0.24 -2.87 -2.97
N LEU A 60 -0.67 -2.53 -2.06
CA LEU A 60 -0.39 -1.61 -0.95
C LEU A 60 0.69 -2.14 -0.01
N GLU A 61 0.65 -3.44 0.30
CA GLU A 61 1.69 -4.08 1.12
C GLU A 61 3.05 -4.09 0.41
N LEU A 62 3.09 -4.27 -0.91
CA LEU A 62 4.34 -4.15 -1.70
C LEU A 62 4.90 -2.72 -1.66
N ILE A 63 4.05 -1.70 -1.84
CA ILE A 63 4.46 -0.28 -1.74
C ILE A 63 5.07 -0.02 -0.36
N ARG A 64 4.40 -0.50 0.69
CA ARG A 64 4.89 -0.38 2.07
C ARG A 64 6.27 -1.02 2.26
N ARG A 65 6.44 -2.26 1.78
CA ARG A 65 7.70 -3.02 1.92
C ARG A 65 8.84 -2.41 1.11
N PHE A 66 8.55 -1.93 -0.10
CA PHE A 66 9.54 -1.21 -0.89
C PHE A 66 9.91 0.13 -0.24
N GLY A 67 8.96 0.74 0.47
CA GLY A 67 9.20 1.93 1.27
C GLY A 67 9.38 3.19 0.43
N ARG A 68 9.14 3.17 -0.89
CA ARG A 68 9.43 4.29 -1.80
C ARG A 68 8.15 4.94 -2.30
N PRO A 69 8.14 6.25 -2.61
CA PRO A 69 6.97 6.91 -3.19
C PRO A 69 6.46 6.13 -4.41
N ALA A 70 5.15 5.90 -4.48
CA ALA A 70 4.54 5.06 -5.51
C ALA A 70 3.38 5.78 -6.19
N VAL A 71 3.24 5.54 -7.50
CA VAL A 71 2.11 6.01 -8.31
C VAL A 71 1.29 4.80 -8.72
N VAL A 72 -0.02 4.85 -8.45
CA VAL A 72 -0.97 3.81 -8.86
C VAL A 72 -1.79 4.32 -10.05
N PHE A 73 -1.70 3.62 -11.17
CA PHE A 73 -2.50 3.91 -12.36
C PHE A 73 -3.82 3.13 -12.28
N ALA A 74 -4.94 3.86 -12.19
CA ALA A 74 -6.28 3.30 -12.23
C ALA A 74 -6.98 3.72 -13.54
N PRO A 75 -7.71 2.81 -14.21
CA PRO A 75 -8.33 3.12 -15.50
C PRO A 75 -9.59 4.00 -15.36
N THR A 76 -10.12 4.15 -14.15
CA THR A 76 -11.28 5.01 -13.87
C THR A 76 -11.14 5.69 -12.49
N THR A 77 -11.84 6.82 -12.32
CA THR A 77 -11.94 7.54 -11.04
C THR A 77 -12.58 6.68 -9.94
N THR A 78 -13.53 5.81 -10.29
CA THR A 78 -14.13 4.85 -9.36
C THR A 78 -13.09 3.89 -8.80
N ILE A 79 -12.22 3.32 -9.64
CA ILE A 79 -11.16 2.40 -9.18
C ILE A 79 -10.13 3.18 -8.35
N GLN A 80 -9.79 4.41 -8.74
CA GLN A 80 -8.90 5.26 -7.93
C GLN A 80 -9.46 5.48 -6.52
N ARG A 81 -10.75 5.79 -6.38
CA ARG A 81 -11.40 5.96 -5.07
C ARG A 81 -11.35 4.69 -4.23
N GLN A 82 -11.56 3.52 -4.84
CA GLN A 82 -11.42 2.25 -4.13
C GLN A 82 -10.01 2.07 -3.56
N TRP A 83 -8.95 2.48 -4.27
CA TRP A 83 -7.59 2.44 -3.72
C TRP A 83 -7.45 3.31 -2.48
N GLN A 84 -7.98 4.54 -2.49
CA GLN A 84 -7.99 5.44 -1.34
C GLN A 84 -8.73 4.81 -0.14
N GLU A 85 -9.90 4.20 -0.38
CA GLU A 85 -10.65 3.48 0.66
C GLU A 85 -9.86 2.28 1.22
N ARG A 86 -9.12 1.55 0.38
CA ARG A 86 -8.31 0.41 0.84
C ARG A 86 -7.09 0.83 1.66
N VAL A 87 -6.52 2.00 1.42
CA VAL A 87 -5.45 2.54 2.29
C VAL A 87 -5.93 2.68 3.73
N ARG A 88 -7.21 3.00 3.97
CA ARG A 88 -7.80 3.06 5.32
C ARG A 88 -7.78 1.72 6.07
N MET A 89 -7.61 0.60 5.37
CA MET A 89 -7.43 -0.71 6.02
C MET A 89 -6.03 -0.88 6.62
N PHE A 90 -5.09 -0.02 6.23
CA PHE A 90 -3.71 0.02 6.72
C PHE A 90 -3.46 1.12 7.76
N LEU A 91 -4.35 2.11 7.87
CA LEU A 91 -4.28 3.16 8.89
C LEU A 91 -4.79 2.67 10.24
N ASP A 92 -4.28 3.25 11.33
CA ASP A 92 -4.87 3.09 12.65
C ASP A 92 -6.32 3.64 12.64
N PRO A 93 -7.30 2.98 13.29
CA PRO A 93 -8.65 3.55 13.46
C PRO A 93 -8.68 5.01 13.93
N ALA A 94 -7.74 5.43 14.78
CA ALA A 94 -7.65 6.82 15.24
C ALA A 94 -7.23 7.78 14.11
N GLU A 95 -6.30 7.36 13.25
CA GLU A 95 -5.83 8.14 12.10
C GLU A 95 -6.86 8.14 10.97
N ALA A 96 -7.61 7.05 10.77
CA ALA A 96 -8.59 6.91 9.69
C ALA A 96 -9.77 7.89 9.80
N ASN A 97 -10.08 8.37 11.00
CA ASN A 97 -11.17 9.30 11.26
C ASN A 97 -10.83 10.78 10.94
N GLY A 98 -9.55 11.15 10.87
CA GLY A 98 -9.11 12.53 10.60
C GLY A 98 -9.13 12.95 9.11
N TRP A 99 -9.31 12.01 8.19
CA TRP A 99 -9.35 12.26 6.73
C TRP A 99 -10.78 12.52 6.21
N LEU A 100 -11.71 12.84 7.11
CA LEU A 100 -13.14 13.04 6.82
C LEU A 100 -13.63 14.47 7.14
N GLU A 101 -12.73 15.40 7.44
CA GLU A 101 -13.03 16.84 7.43
C GLU A 101 -12.50 17.52 6.16
#